data_AF-A0A7W0ABN2-F1
#
_entry.id   AF-A0A7W0ABN2-F1
#
_cell.length_a   1.000
_cell.length_b   1.000
_cell.length_c   1.000
_cell.angle_alpha   90.00
_cell.angle_beta   90.00
_cell.angle_gamma   90.00
#
_symmetry.space_group_name_H-M   'P 1'
#
loop_
_entity.id
_entity.type
_entity.pdbx_description
1 polymer ?
#
loop_
_entity_poly.entity_id
_entity_poly.type
_entity_poly.pdbx_seq_one_letter_code
_entity_poly.pdbx_strand_id
1 'polypeptide(L)'
;ALEWFGGFYLPNPDDAANPYASPLEADDLRGIPPATIILAEIDPLQSQGFVYAEALEAAGVAVSTHFYEGVTHEFFGMTAVVDKAADAVAVSASELMAAFGN
;
A
#
# COMPACT_ATOMS: atom_id res chain seq x y z
N ALA A 1 9.09 -13.25 -8.90
CA ALA A 1 8.78 -11.98 -9.60
C ALA A 1 9.44 -10.79 -8.90
N LEU A 2 9.18 -10.58 -7.60
CA LEU A 2 9.75 -9.47 -6.83
C LEU A 2 11.29 -9.44 -6.82
N GLU A 3 11.96 -10.59 -6.67
CA GLU A 3 13.43 -10.66 -6.76
C GLU A 3 13.98 -10.22 -8.13
N TRP A 4 13.26 -10.54 -9.21
CA TRP A 4 13.66 -10.13 -10.56
C TRP A 4 13.57 -8.61 -10.71
N PHE A 5 12.46 -8.00 -10.27
CA PHE A 5 12.34 -6.53 -10.23
C PHE A 5 13.41 -5.90 -9.34
N GLY A 6 13.65 -6.48 -8.16
CA GLY A 6 14.69 -6.05 -7.22
C GLY A 6 16.08 -6.03 -7.87
N GLY A 7 16.43 -7.04 -8.67
CA GLY A 7 17.71 -7.11 -9.37
C GLY A 7 17.93 -6.02 -10.43
N PHE A 8 16.87 -5.35 -10.90
CA PHE A 8 16.98 -4.19 -11.80
C PHE A 8 16.84 -2.85 -11.08
N TYR A 9 16.21 -2.83 -9.91
CA TYR A 9 15.93 -1.61 -9.16
C TYR A 9 17.01 -1.29 -8.11
N LEU A 10 17.47 -2.31 -7.38
CA LEU A 10 18.44 -2.17 -6.29
C LEU A 10 19.86 -2.31 -6.85
N PRO A 11 20.71 -1.26 -6.78
CA PRO A 11 22.09 -1.32 -7.23
C PRO A 11 22.90 -2.39 -6.47
N ASN A 12 22.63 -2.54 -5.17
CA ASN A 12 23.21 -3.57 -4.31
C ASN A 12 22.10 -4.27 -3.50
N PRO A 13 22.25 -5.56 -3.15
CA PRO A 13 21.27 -6.27 -2.31
C PRO A 13 21.00 -5.61 -0.95
N ASP A 14 22.02 -5.02 -0.34
CA ASP A 14 21.91 -4.34 0.96
C ASP A 14 21.02 -3.08 0.89
N ASP A 15 20.83 -2.51 -0.30
CA ASP A 15 19.94 -1.36 -0.52
C ASP A 15 18.46 -1.74 -0.27
N ALA A 16 18.12 -3.02 -0.16
CA ALA A 16 16.78 -3.48 0.20
C ALA A 16 16.34 -3.00 1.59
N ALA A 17 17.27 -2.75 2.51
CA ALA A 17 16.97 -2.22 3.85
C ALA A 17 16.91 -0.68 3.88
N ASN A 18 17.16 -0.01 2.76
CA ASN A 18 17.11 1.44 2.70
C ASN A 18 15.64 1.92 2.84
N PRO A 19 15.32 2.89 3.71
CA PRO A 19 13.94 3.37 3.91
C PRO A 19 13.28 3.95 2.65
N TYR A 20 14.07 4.37 1.65
CA TYR A 20 13.52 4.80 0.36
C TYR A 20 13.03 3.62 -0.51
N ALA A 21 13.53 2.41 -0.29
CA ALA A 21 13.07 1.18 -0.92
C ALA A 21 12.05 0.43 -0.05
N SER A 22 12.27 0.42 1.26
CA SER A 22 11.46 -0.28 2.27
C SER A 22 11.04 0.69 3.37
N PRO A 23 9.92 1.42 3.23
CA PRO A 23 9.51 2.45 4.19
C PRO A 23 9.30 1.97 5.62
N LEU A 24 9.06 0.67 5.82
CA LEU A 24 9.01 0.03 7.14
C LEU A 24 10.33 0.15 7.93
N GLU A 25 11.45 0.33 7.24
CA GLU A 25 12.78 0.49 7.84
C GLU A 25 13.10 1.96 8.21
N ALA A 26 12.13 2.88 8.08
CA ALA A 26 12.33 4.26 8.49
C ALA A 26 12.43 4.37 10.03
N ASP A 27 13.39 5.17 10.52
CA ASP A 27 13.60 5.41 11.95
C ASP A 27 12.38 6.06 12.65
N ASP A 28 11.55 6.79 11.89
CA ASP A 28 10.38 7.51 12.38
C ASP A 28 9.29 7.62 11.32
N LEU A 29 8.08 7.19 11.67
CA LEU A 29 6.88 7.28 10.83
C LEU A 29 5.89 8.36 11.32
N ARG A 30 6.23 9.11 12.38
CA ARG A 30 5.33 10.12 12.97
C ARG A 30 5.24 11.36 12.10
N GLY A 31 4.11 12.05 12.19
CA GLY A 31 3.91 13.37 11.59
C GLY A 31 3.78 13.38 10.06
N ILE A 32 3.70 12.20 9.43
CA ILE A 32 3.37 12.09 8.01
C ILE A 32 1.85 12.28 7.78
N PRO A 33 1.41 12.54 6.54
CA PRO A 33 -0.01 12.71 6.23
C PRO A 33 -0.86 11.47 6.55
N PRO A 34 -2.19 11.63 6.77
CA PRO A 34 -3.12 10.50 6.80
C PRO A 34 -2.99 9.61 5.56
N ALA A 35 -3.19 8.30 5.74
CA ALA A 35 -2.97 7.32 4.70
C ALA A 35 -4.21 6.47 4.44
N THR A 36 -4.46 6.16 3.16
CA THR A 36 -5.39 5.12 2.74
C THR A 36 -4.58 3.96 2.15
N ILE A 37 -4.80 2.75 2.65
CA ILE A 37 -4.09 1.54 2.23
C ILE A 37 -5.09 0.56 1.63
N ILE A 38 -4.87 0.16 0.37
CA ILE A 38 -5.71 -0.81 -0.35
C ILE A 38 -4.93 -2.12 -0.48
N LEU A 39 -5.52 -3.23 -0.01
CA LEU A 39 -4.89 -4.54 0.02
C LEU A 39 -5.73 -5.58 -0.72
N ALA A 40 -5.04 -6.52 -1.37
CA ALA A 40 -5.64 -7.65 -2.07
C ALA A 40 -5.41 -8.97 -1.30
N GLU A 41 -6.37 -9.90 -1.38
CA GLU A 41 -6.25 -11.21 -0.73
C GLU A 41 -5.15 -12.09 -1.35
N ILE A 42 -5.05 -12.10 -2.67
CA ILE A 42 -4.15 -13.00 -3.42
C ILE A 42 -2.94 -12.19 -3.89
N ASP A 43 -2.17 -11.70 -2.92
CA ASP A 43 -1.08 -10.75 -3.14
C ASP A 43 0.15 -11.09 -2.28
N PRO A 44 1.34 -11.30 -2.87
CA PRO A 44 2.57 -11.52 -2.11
C PRO A 44 2.93 -10.34 -1.19
N LEU A 45 2.46 -9.13 -1.47
CA LEU A 45 2.74 -7.92 -0.68
C LEU A 45 1.71 -7.68 0.44
N GLN A 46 0.65 -8.48 0.52
CA GLN A 46 -0.46 -8.27 1.46
C GLN A 46 0.03 -8.10 2.90
N SER A 47 0.83 -9.05 3.39
CA SER A 47 1.29 -9.05 4.78
C SER A 47 2.10 -7.81 5.11
N GLN A 48 2.98 -7.36 4.20
CA GLN A 48 3.75 -6.14 4.36
C GLN A 48 2.85 -4.90 4.39
N GLY A 49 1.79 -4.90 3.59
CA GLY A 49 0.79 -3.84 3.60
C GLY A 49 0.07 -3.70 4.95
N PHE A 50 -0.32 -4.82 5.58
CA PHE A 50 -0.89 -4.81 6.93
C PHE A 50 0.14 -4.34 7.98
N VAL A 51 1.37 -4.85 7.92
CA VAL A 51 2.44 -4.44 8.84
C VAL A 51 2.72 -2.94 8.74
N TYR A 52 2.69 -2.37 7.53
CA TYR A 52 2.86 -0.93 7.35
C TYR A 52 1.68 -0.12 7.89
N ALA A 53 0.44 -0.58 7.68
CA ALA A 53 -0.73 0.04 8.29
C ALA A 53 -0.63 0.09 9.82
N GLU A 54 -0.30 -1.04 10.45
CA GLU A 54 -0.12 -1.13 11.90
C GLU A 54 1.02 -0.23 12.41
N ALA A 55 2.14 -0.16 11.68
CA ALA A 55 3.26 0.70 12.03
C ALA A 55 2.89 2.20 11.96
N LEU A 56 2.13 2.61 10.95
CA LEU A 56 1.63 3.98 10.82
C LEU A 56 0.63 4.32 11.94
N GLU A 57 -0.32 3.44 12.24
CA GLU A 57 -1.27 3.61 13.34
C GLU A 57 -0.54 3.73 14.69
N ALA A 58 0.47 2.89 14.94
CA ALA A 58 1.29 2.96 16.14
C ALA A 58 2.09 4.27 16.25
N ALA A 59 2.45 4.87 15.11
CA ALA A 59 3.07 6.19 15.03
C ALA A 59 2.06 7.36 15.17
N GLY A 60 0.77 7.08 15.38
CA GLY A 60 -0.28 8.07 15.54
C GLY A 60 -0.75 8.71 14.22
N VAL A 61 -0.45 8.08 13.08
CA VAL A 61 -0.97 8.48 11.77
C VAL A 61 -2.40 7.97 11.64
N ALA A 62 -3.30 8.78 11.08
CA ALA A 62 -4.64 8.33 10.75
C ALA A 62 -4.58 7.43 9.51
N VAL A 63 -5.01 6.18 9.64
CA VAL A 63 -4.96 5.18 8.56
C VAL A 63 -6.36 4.63 8.28
N SER A 64 -6.70 4.53 6.99
CA SER A 64 -7.89 3.81 6.50
C SER A 64 -7.44 2.64 5.64
N THR A 65 -7.65 1.41 6.13
CA THR A 65 -7.22 0.18 5.43
C THR A 65 -8.43 -0.53 4.82
N HIS A 66 -8.39 -0.80 3.52
CA HIS A 66 -9.42 -1.53 2.78
C HIS A 66 -8.86 -2.83 2.22
N PHE A 67 -9.40 -3.95 2.68
CA PHE A 67 -9.00 -5.28 2.25
C PHE A 67 -10.03 -5.87 1.29
N TYR A 68 -9.55 -6.33 0.12
CA TYR A 68 -10.37 -6.91 -0.94
C TYR A 68 -10.12 -8.41 -1.06
N GLU A 69 -11.13 -9.21 -0.73
CA GLU A 69 -11.12 -10.66 -0.91
C GLU A 69 -11.19 -11.06 -2.38
N GLY A 70 -10.61 -12.21 -2.74
CA GLY A 70 -10.73 -12.87 -4.03
C GLY A 70 -10.06 -12.16 -5.22
N VAL A 71 -9.25 -11.13 -4.96
CA VAL A 71 -8.55 -10.36 -6.00
C VAL A 71 -7.03 -10.52 -5.88
N THR A 72 -6.34 -10.36 -7.00
CA THR A 72 -4.87 -10.40 -7.09
C THR A 72 -4.26 -9.01 -6.96
N HIS A 73 -2.95 -8.92 -6.71
CA HIS A 73 -2.20 -7.66 -6.53
C HIS A 73 -2.62 -6.51 -7.48
N GLU A 74 -2.61 -6.76 -8.79
CA GLU A 74 -2.87 -5.73 -9.82
C GLU A 74 -4.37 -5.47 -10.10
N PHE A 75 -5.29 -5.98 -9.27
CA PHE A 75 -6.72 -5.85 -9.56
C PHE A 75 -7.17 -4.39 -9.72
N PHE A 76 -6.54 -3.45 -9.00
CA PHE A 76 -6.92 -2.03 -8.99
C PHE A 76 -6.96 -1.39 -10.39
N GLY A 77 -6.09 -1.83 -11.30
CA GLY A 77 -6.05 -1.37 -12.69
C GLY A 77 -7.04 -2.07 -13.64
N MET A 78 -7.81 -3.04 -13.16
CA MET A 78 -8.63 -3.95 -13.99
C MET A 78 -10.13 -3.60 -13.98
N THR A 79 -10.48 -2.33 -13.81
CA THR A 79 -11.87 -1.84 -13.70
C THR A 79 -12.78 -2.25 -14.87
N ALA A 80 -12.23 -2.55 -16.04
CA ALA A 80 -12.98 -3.02 -17.19
C ALA A 80 -13.54 -4.45 -17.03
N VAL A 81 -12.96 -5.27 -16.15
CA VAL A 81 -13.26 -6.71 -16.05
C VAL A 81 -13.37 -7.24 -14.61
N VAL A 82 -13.04 -6.43 -13.60
CA VAL A 82 -13.14 -6.80 -12.17
C VAL A 82 -13.99 -5.75 -11.44
N ASP A 83 -15.19 -6.13 -11.00
CA ASP A 83 -16.11 -5.22 -10.31
C ASP A 83 -15.50 -4.62 -9.03
N LYS A 84 -14.77 -5.44 -8.27
CA LYS A 84 -14.05 -5.01 -7.05
C LYS A 84 -12.99 -3.94 -7.33
N ALA A 85 -12.46 -3.87 -8.55
CA ALA A 85 -11.51 -2.83 -8.93
C ALA A 85 -12.20 -1.46 -9.07
N ALA A 86 -13.40 -1.44 -9.67
CA ALA A 86 -14.18 -0.21 -9.78
C ALA A 86 -14.58 0.33 -8.40
N ASP A 87 -14.95 -0.57 -7.48
CA ASP A 87 -15.19 -0.23 -6.07
C ASP A 87 -13.93 0.34 -5.40
N ALA A 88 -12.78 -0.33 -5.50
CA ALA A 88 -11.52 0.14 -4.90
C ALA A 88 -11.08 1.52 -5.42
N VAL A 89 -11.26 1.79 -6.72
CA VAL A 89 -10.98 3.11 -7.30
C VAL A 89 -11.95 4.17 -6.74
N ALA A 90 -13.23 3.84 -6.61
CA ALA A 90 -14.23 4.75 -6.05
C ALA A 90 -13.95 5.07 -4.57
N VAL A 91 -13.61 4.06 -3.77
CA VAL A 91 -13.18 4.22 -2.37
C VAL A 91 -11.97 5.12 -2.28
N SER A 92 -10.91 4.83 -3.05
CA SER A 92 -9.69 5.66 -3.08
C SER A 92 -9.98 7.13 -3.43
N ALA A 93 -10.85 7.38 -4.41
CA ALA A 93 -11.26 8.73 -4.77
C ALA A 93 -12.05 9.42 -3.65
N SER A 94 -12.95 8.69 -2.98
CA SER A 94 -13.74 9.22 -1.86
C SER A 94 -12.87 9.60 -0.68
N GLU A 95 -11.94 8.73 -0.28
CA GLU A 95 -10.98 8.98 0.79
C GLU A 95 -10.10 10.20 0.48
N LEU A 96 -9.65 10.33 -0.77
CA LEU A 96 -8.87 11.47 -1.22
C LEU A 96 -9.66 12.79 -1.13
N MET A 97 -10.92 12.81 -1.58
CA MET A 97 -11.78 13.99 -1.48
C MET A 97 -12.01 14.40 -0.02
N ALA A 98 -12.31 13.42 0.84
CA ALA A 98 -12.50 13.64 2.26
C ALA A 98 -11.25 14.22 2.93
N ALA A 99 -10.06 13.72 2.57
CA ALA A 99 -8.79 14.24 3.10
C ALA A 99 -8.53 15.72 2.76
N PHE A 100 -9.09 16.22 1.64
CA PHE A 100 -9.00 17.62 1.24
C PHE A 100 -10.23 18.47 1.62
N GLY A 101 -11.19 17.90 2.33
CA GLY A 101 -12.39 18.62 2.78
C GLY A 101 -13.36 18.99 1.65
N ASN A 102 -13.37 18.21 0.56
CA ASN A 102 -14.33 18.34 -0.54
C ASN A 102 -15.47 17.31 -0.42
#